data_AF-A0A4Q0ZTW2-F1
#
_entry.id   AF-A0A4Q0ZTW2-F1
#
_cell.length_a   1.000
_cell.length_b   1.000
_cell.length_c   1.000
_cell.angle_alpha   90.00
_cell.angle_beta   90.00
_cell.angle_gamma   90.00
#
_symmetry.space_group_name_H-M   'P 1'
#
loop_
_entity.id
_entity.type
_entity.pdbx_description
1 polymer ?
#
loop_
_entity_poly.entity_id
_entity_poly.type
_entity_poly.pdbx_seq_one_letter_code
_entity_poly.pdbx_strand_id
1 'polypeptide(L)'
;MRNIMENKNEKLFNNMGSEVAEGFTCKPKQFDASKPIMHFKTQLFLCDDERCSKAHKGKDVAATLREVIKELALSKGEERIKVVRTGCFGACRFRSVANIYENTQRNGYLENNAIWLKNVHQYDKEKWVKLFKALSNNEKLDMAEFKIVPMSEMDTYKND
;
A
#
# COMPACT_ATOMS: atom_id res chain seq x y z
N MET A 1 -33.38 -15.25 24.83
CA MET A 1 -32.41 -14.22 25.28
C MET A 1 -31.07 -14.90 25.47
N ARG A 2 -30.06 -14.61 24.63
CA ARG A 2 -28.70 -15.09 24.85
C ARG A 2 -28.02 -14.08 25.77
N ASN A 3 -27.68 -14.52 26.98
CA ASN A 3 -26.78 -13.80 27.88
C ASN A 3 -25.43 -13.67 27.17
N ILE A 4 -25.11 -12.47 26.68
CA ILE A 4 -23.74 -12.11 26.33
C ILE A 4 -23.19 -11.42 27.57
N MET A 5 -22.53 -12.19 28.42
CA MET A 5 -21.66 -11.62 29.43
C MET A 5 -20.56 -10.86 28.70
N GLU A 6 -20.60 -9.52 28.78
CA GLU A 6 -19.50 -8.65 28.38
C GLU A 6 -18.28 -8.99 29.25
N ASN A 7 -17.35 -9.79 28.72
CA ASN A 7 -16.02 -9.93 29.30
C ASN A 7 -15.24 -8.63 29.07
N LYS A 8 -15.50 -7.61 29.91
CA LYS A 8 -14.83 -6.30 29.90
C LYS A 8 -13.33 -6.31 30.26
N ASN A 9 -12.71 -7.49 30.37
CA ASN A 9 -11.34 -7.65 30.86
C ASN A 9 -10.37 -8.38 29.92
N GLU A 10 -10.78 -8.72 28.68
CA GLU A 10 -9.83 -9.29 27.73
C GLU A 10 -8.93 -8.18 27.14
N LYS A 11 -7.64 -8.24 27.46
CA LYS A 11 -6.63 -7.36 26.88
C LYS A 11 -6.58 -7.58 25.37
N LEU A 12 -6.90 -6.54 24.60
CA LEU A 12 -6.75 -6.56 23.15
C LEU A 12 -5.28 -6.33 22.79
N PHE A 13 -4.72 -7.17 21.94
CA PHE A 13 -3.38 -7.00 21.37
C PHE A 13 -3.47 -6.75 19.87
N ASN A 14 -2.66 -5.81 19.37
CA ASN A 14 -2.54 -5.57 17.93
C ASN A 14 -1.64 -6.63 17.26
N ASN A 15 -1.55 -6.59 15.93
CA ASN A 15 -0.68 -7.49 15.16
C ASN A 15 0.82 -7.36 15.47
N MET A 16 1.22 -6.37 16.27
CA MET A 16 2.60 -6.20 16.75
C MET A 16 2.79 -6.71 18.18
N GLY A 17 1.78 -7.35 18.77
CA GLY A 17 1.83 -7.85 20.14
C GLY A 17 1.80 -6.74 21.20
N SER A 18 1.40 -5.51 20.85
CA SER A 18 1.19 -4.44 21.83
C SER A 18 -0.24 -4.46 22.35
N GLU A 19 -0.41 -4.30 23.67
CA GLU A 19 -1.72 -4.04 24.26
C GLU A 19 -2.29 -2.73 23.71
N VAL A 20 -3.56 -2.74 23.29
CA VAL A 20 -4.20 -1.66 22.56
C VAL A 20 -4.96 -0.74 23.51
N ALA A 21 -4.90 0.57 23.24
CA ALA A 21 -5.67 1.57 23.97
C ALA A 21 -7.17 1.33 23.79
N GLU A 22 -7.95 1.63 24.83
CA GLU A 22 -9.40 1.42 24.82
C GLU A 22 -10.05 2.20 23.66
N GLY A 23 -10.94 1.54 22.92
CA GLY A 23 -11.59 2.10 21.72
C GLY A 23 -10.74 2.13 20.45
N PHE A 24 -9.48 1.69 20.48
CA PHE A 24 -8.62 1.58 19.30
C PHE A 24 -8.39 0.12 18.89
N THR A 25 -8.05 -0.11 17.62
CA THR A 25 -7.67 -1.44 17.10
C THR A 25 -6.15 -1.62 17.00
N CYS A 26 -5.40 -0.52 16.82
CA CYS A 26 -3.96 -0.57 16.53
C CYS A 26 -3.09 0.31 17.42
N LYS A 27 -3.67 1.33 18.08
CA LYS A 27 -2.92 2.28 18.90
C LYS A 27 -2.44 1.60 20.19
N PRO A 28 -1.13 1.44 20.42
CA PRO A 28 -0.63 0.79 21.63
C PRO A 28 -0.93 1.66 22.86
N LYS A 29 -1.21 1.04 24.01
CA LYS A 29 -1.35 1.74 25.31
C LYS A 29 -0.06 2.44 25.71
N GLN A 30 1.06 1.76 25.53
CA GLN A 30 2.41 2.29 25.79
C GLN A 30 3.16 2.39 24.47
N PHE A 31 3.64 3.59 24.15
CA PHE A 31 4.48 3.82 22.98
C PHE A 31 5.91 3.37 23.28
N ASP A 32 6.44 2.51 22.43
CA ASP A 32 7.83 2.04 22.49
C ASP A 32 8.51 2.37 21.17
N ALA A 33 9.42 3.35 21.20
CA ALA A 33 10.18 3.80 20.04
C ALA A 33 11.26 2.80 19.59
N SER A 34 11.67 1.88 20.46
CA SER A 34 12.65 0.84 20.16
C SER A 34 12.04 -0.35 19.42
N LYS A 35 10.70 -0.45 19.44
CA LYS A 35 9.97 -1.53 18.79
C LYS A 35 10.17 -1.45 17.27
N PRO A 36 10.57 -2.55 16.61
CA PRO A 36 10.74 -2.55 15.17
C PRO A 36 9.41 -2.24 14.47
N ILE A 37 9.51 -1.55 13.34
CA ILE A 37 8.37 -1.35 12.46
C ILE A 37 7.90 -2.74 11.97
N MET A 38 6.58 -2.89 11.75
CA MET A 38 6.06 -4.14 11.22
C MET A 38 6.76 -4.51 9.91
N HIS A 39 6.99 -5.80 9.68
CA HIS A 39 7.43 -6.26 8.37
C HIS A 39 6.40 -5.93 7.28
N PHE A 40 6.89 -5.50 6.12
CA PHE A 40 6.17 -5.41 4.86
C PHE A 40 7.14 -5.77 3.75
N LYS A 41 6.71 -6.63 2.84
CA LYS A 41 7.43 -6.90 1.61
C LYS A 41 7.28 -5.72 0.65
N THR A 42 6.04 -5.32 0.40
CA THR A 42 5.73 -4.24 -0.55
C THR A 42 4.98 -3.11 0.14
N GLN A 43 5.36 -1.87 -0.16
CA GLN A 43 4.61 -0.67 0.17
C GLN A 43 4.12 0.00 -1.11
N LEU A 44 2.81 0.23 -1.19
CA LEU A 44 2.19 1.00 -2.26
C LEU A 44 1.71 2.34 -1.70
N PHE A 45 2.34 3.41 -2.15
CA PHE A 45 1.95 4.78 -1.84
C PHE A 45 1.01 5.30 -2.92
N LEU A 46 -0.22 5.64 -2.55
CA LEU A 46 -1.24 6.17 -3.45
C LEU A 46 -1.47 7.64 -3.16
N CYS A 47 -1.27 8.50 -4.15
CA CYS A 47 -1.62 9.92 -4.04
C CYS A 47 -3.14 10.06 -4.02
N ASP A 48 -3.67 10.62 -2.94
CA ASP A 48 -5.10 10.89 -2.79
C ASP A 48 -5.41 12.39 -2.64
N ASP A 49 -4.44 13.25 -2.92
CA ASP A 49 -4.62 14.69 -2.95
C ASP A 49 -5.63 15.13 -4.02
N GLU A 50 -6.11 16.36 -3.95
CA GLU A 50 -7.31 16.88 -4.63
C GLU A 50 -7.42 16.46 -6.11
N ARG A 51 -6.34 16.65 -6.88
CA ARG A 51 -6.32 16.30 -8.32
C ARG A 51 -6.41 14.80 -8.58
N CYS A 52 -5.75 13.98 -7.76
CA CYS A 52 -5.78 12.53 -7.90
C CYS A 52 -7.12 11.96 -7.41
N SER A 53 -7.65 12.48 -6.30
CA SER A 53 -9.00 12.14 -5.81
C SER A 53 -10.09 12.47 -6.84
N LYS A 54 -10.02 13.65 -7.49
CA LYS A 54 -10.92 14.02 -8.60
C LYS A 54 -10.82 13.06 -9.77
N ALA A 55 -9.61 12.60 -10.15
CA ALA A 55 -9.44 11.59 -11.20
C ALA A 55 -10.11 10.25 -10.83
N HIS A 56 -10.13 9.90 -9.54
CA HIS A 56 -10.84 8.75 -8.99
C HIS A 56 -12.34 8.99 -8.75
N LYS A 57 -12.89 10.14 -9.17
CA LYS A 57 -14.29 10.54 -8.95
C LYS A 57 -14.68 10.56 -7.47
N GLY A 58 -13.75 10.94 -6.59
CA GLY A 58 -13.96 11.01 -5.14
C GLY A 58 -14.08 9.66 -4.43
N LYS A 59 -13.78 8.54 -5.13
CA LYS A 59 -13.78 7.21 -4.51
C LYS A 59 -12.59 7.04 -3.57
N ASP A 60 -12.82 6.39 -2.44
CA ASP A 60 -11.76 5.97 -1.53
C ASP A 60 -11.05 4.71 -2.05
N VAL A 61 -10.19 4.90 -3.06
CA VAL A 61 -9.46 3.81 -3.70
C VAL A 61 -8.53 3.10 -2.71
N ALA A 62 -7.88 3.81 -1.81
CA ALA A 62 -7.02 3.20 -0.80
C ALA A 62 -7.78 2.21 0.10
N ALA A 63 -9.03 2.51 0.47
CA ALA A 63 -9.87 1.57 1.21
C ALA A 63 -10.18 0.33 0.36
N THR A 64 -10.59 0.52 -0.90
CA THR A 64 -10.83 -0.59 -1.83
C THR A 64 -9.61 -1.50 -1.98
N LEU A 65 -8.40 -0.93 -2.16
CA LEU A 65 -7.17 -1.71 -2.29
C LEU A 65 -6.84 -2.51 -1.03
N ARG A 66 -7.11 -1.95 0.15
CA ARG A 66 -6.92 -2.68 1.42
C ARG A 66 -7.84 -3.88 1.53
N GLU A 67 -9.08 -3.79 1.04
CA GLU A 67 -9.98 -4.95 0.99
C GLU A 67 -9.49 -6.01 -0.01
N VAL A 68 -9.05 -5.61 -1.20
CA VAL A 68 -8.45 -6.55 -2.17
C VAL A 68 -7.23 -7.28 -1.57
N ILE A 69 -6.36 -6.56 -0.87
CA ILE A 69 -5.19 -7.16 -0.20
C ILE A 69 -5.61 -8.15 0.89
N LYS A 70 -6.69 -7.88 1.64
CA LYS A 70 -7.23 -8.82 2.63
C LYS A 70 -7.82 -10.06 1.96
N GLU A 71 -8.59 -9.89 0.88
CA GLU A 71 -9.16 -10.99 0.09
C GLU A 71 -8.07 -11.93 -0.44
N LEU A 72 -6.91 -11.38 -0.82
CA LEU A 72 -5.75 -12.14 -1.28
C LEU A 72 -4.86 -12.70 -0.15
N ALA A 73 -5.24 -12.51 1.12
CA ALA A 73 -4.43 -12.85 2.30
C ALA A 73 -3.05 -12.16 2.38
N LEU A 74 -2.84 -11.06 1.64
CA LEU A 74 -1.59 -10.30 1.58
C LEU A 74 -1.51 -9.16 2.62
N SER A 75 -2.44 -9.10 3.57
CA SER A 75 -2.47 -8.05 4.62
C SER A 75 -1.55 -8.36 5.82
N LYS A 76 -1.02 -9.58 5.88
CA LYS A 76 -0.17 -10.14 6.95
C LYS A 76 0.83 -11.15 6.36
N GLY A 77 1.77 -11.62 7.18
CA GLY A 77 2.78 -12.60 6.78
C GLY A 77 4.00 -11.98 6.09
N GLU A 78 4.85 -12.83 5.52
CA GLU A 78 6.10 -12.42 4.87
C GLU A 78 5.84 -11.66 3.58
N GLU A 79 4.81 -12.04 2.82
CA GLU A 79 4.38 -11.43 1.55
C GLU A 79 3.47 -10.21 1.73
N ARG A 80 3.53 -9.59 2.91
CA ARG A 80 2.60 -8.52 3.28
C ARG A 80 2.77 -7.28 2.40
N ILE A 81 1.65 -6.83 1.83
CA ILE A 81 1.52 -5.59 1.08
C ILE A 81 0.81 -4.54 1.93
N LYS A 82 1.38 -3.33 2.01
CA LYS A 82 0.81 -2.19 2.72
C LYS A 82 0.46 -1.06 1.76
N VAL A 83 -0.81 -0.64 1.77
CA VAL A 83 -1.26 0.57 1.05
C VAL A 83 -1.27 1.77 1.98
N VAL A 84 -0.55 2.82 1.58
CA VAL A 84 -0.36 4.08 2.29
C VAL A 84 -0.94 5.21 1.44
N ARG A 85 -1.73 6.09 2.05
CA ARG A 85 -2.17 7.34 1.42
C ARG A 85 -1.07 8.39 1.58
N THR A 86 -0.92 9.25 0.59
CA THR A 86 0.05 10.34 0.60
C THR A 86 -0.52 11.55 -0.11
N GLY A 87 0.03 12.72 0.20
CA GLY A 87 -0.28 13.97 -0.51
C GLY A 87 0.32 14.03 -1.91
N CYS A 88 0.31 15.22 -2.50
CA CYS A 88 0.79 15.46 -3.85
C CYS A 88 2.25 15.00 -4.08
N PHE A 89 2.45 14.21 -5.14
CA PHE A 89 3.78 13.83 -5.65
C PHE A 89 4.35 14.76 -6.73
N GLY A 90 3.66 15.85 -7.08
CA GLY A 90 4.04 16.70 -8.23
C GLY A 90 3.87 16.02 -9.61
N ALA A 91 3.30 14.82 -9.66
CA ALA A 91 3.22 13.97 -10.84
C ALA A 91 1.86 14.03 -11.56
N CYS A 92 1.11 15.14 -11.42
CA CYS A 92 -0.29 15.23 -11.89
C CYS A 92 -0.46 15.03 -13.40
N ARG A 93 0.57 15.28 -14.22
CA ARG A 93 0.58 15.01 -15.68
C ARG A 93 0.24 13.56 -16.03
N PHE A 94 0.46 12.64 -15.09
CA PHE A 94 0.21 11.22 -15.25
C PHE A 94 -1.19 10.77 -14.79
N ARG A 95 -2.06 11.71 -14.41
CA ARG A 95 -3.47 11.50 -14.04
C ARG A 95 -3.64 10.37 -13.02
N SER A 96 -3.44 10.69 -11.73
CA SER A 96 -3.35 9.75 -10.60
C SER A 96 -2.19 8.76 -10.70
N VAL A 97 -1.42 8.67 -9.61
CA VAL A 97 -0.19 7.88 -9.55
C VAL A 97 -0.13 7.05 -8.27
N ALA A 98 0.52 5.91 -8.38
CA ALA A 98 0.94 5.12 -7.23
C ALA A 98 2.43 4.79 -7.36
N ASN A 99 3.12 4.70 -6.23
CA ASN A 99 4.53 4.35 -6.19
C ASN A 99 4.72 3.10 -5.33
N ILE A 100 5.51 2.16 -5.85
CA ILE A 100 5.76 0.86 -5.26
C ILE A 100 7.20 0.85 -4.74
N TYR A 101 7.36 0.47 -3.48
CA TYR A 101 8.66 0.12 -2.90
C TYR A 101 8.63 -1.33 -2.42
N GLU A 102 9.73 -2.02 -2.67
CA GLU A 102 9.99 -3.38 -2.22
C GLU A 102 11.03 -3.34 -1.11
N ASN A 103 10.86 -4.15 -0.08
CA ASN A 103 11.80 -4.28 1.03
C ASN A 103 13.01 -5.11 0.59
N THR A 104 13.93 -4.47 -0.15
CA THR A 104 15.13 -5.08 -0.72
C THR A 104 16.15 -5.53 0.33
N GLN A 105 15.95 -5.20 1.61
CA GLN A 105 16.76 -5.72 2.72
C GLN A 105 16.27 -7.07 3.26
N ARG A 106 15.11 -7.56 2.79
CA ARG A 106 14.50 -8.81 3.24
C ARG A 106 14.06 -9.67 2.06
N ASN A 107 12.75 -9.81 1.83
CA ASN A 107 12.16 -10.67 0.81
C ASN A 107 11.55 -9.89 -0.37
N GLY A 108 11.78 -8.57 -0.46
CA GLY A 108 11.28 -7.75 -1.57
C GLY A 108 12.02 -8.01 -2.88
N TYR A 109 11.35 -7.78 -4.01
CA TYR A 109 11.92 -8.01 -5.34
C TYR A 109 12.56 -6.75 -5.92
N LEU A 110 13.87 -6.79 -6.18
CA LEU A 110 14.66 -5.62 -6.55
C LEU A 110 14.12 -4.91 -7.80
N GLU A 111 13.71 -5.66 -8.80
CA GLU A 111 13.22 -5.17 -10.09
C GLU A 111 11.87 -4.46 -9.99
N ASN A 112 11.13 -4.70 -8.91
CA ASN A 112 9.87 -4.02 -8.62
C ASN A 112 10.03 -2.85 -7.63
N ASN A 113 11.24 -2.60 -7.14
CA ASN A 113 11.50 -1.50 -6.22
C ASN A 113 11.47 -0.14 -6.93
N ALA A 114 10.93 0.87 -6.26
CA ALA A 114 10.83 2.26 -6.73
C ALA A 114 10.07 2.46 -8.06
N ILE A 115 9.12 1.58 -8.39
CA ILE A 115 8.30 1.69 -9.61
C ILE A 115 7.21 2.76 -9.44
N TRP A 116 7.01 3.57 -10.47
CA TRP A 116 5.90 4.53 -10.56
C TRP A 116 4.85 4.04 -11.56
N LEU A 117 3.60 3.95 -11.11
CA LEU A 117 2.43 3.67 -11.93
C LEU A 117 1.72 4.97 -12.28
N LYS A 118 1.31 5.12 -13.53
CA LYS A 118 0.44 6.21 -13.99
C LYS A 118 -0.95 5.71 -14.35
N ASN A 119 -1.90 6.63 -14.43
CA ASN A 119 -3.28 6.36 -14.82
C ASN A 119 -3.98 5.33 -13.90
N VAL A 120 -3.59 5.24 -12.63
CA VAL A 120 -4.13 4.22 -11.70
C VAL A 120 -5.63 4.40 -11.41
N HIS A 121 -6.21 5.55 -11.76
CA HIS A 121 -7.65 5.78 -11.75
C HIS A 121 -8.43 4.97 -12.79
N GLN A 122 -7.74 4.40 -13.78
CA GLN A 122 -8.33 3.53 -14.80
C GLN A 122 -8.22 2.05 -14.43
N TYR A 123 -7.57 1.72 -13.32
CA TYR A 123 -7.46 0.34 -12.89
C TYR A 123 -8.79 -0.14 -12.30
N ASP A 124 -9.25 -1.29 -12.76
CA ASP A 124 -10.31 -2.04 -12.12
C ASP A 124 -9.77 -2.99 -11.05
N LYS A 125 -10.67 -3.69 -10.37
CA LYS A 125 -10.32 -4.66 -9.32
C LYS A 125 -9.44 -5.78 -9.85
N GLU A 126 -9.71 -6.29 -11.05
CA GLU A 126 -8.97 -7.41 -11.65
C GLU A 126 -7.51 -7.04 -11.91
N LYS A 127 -7.28 -5.83 -12.42
CA LYS A 127 -5.94 -5.30 -12.64
C LYS A 127 -5.17 -5.12 -11.33
N TRP A 128 -5.83 -4.64 -10.28
CA TRP A 128 -5.21 -4.57 -8.94
C TRP A 128 -4.89 -5.95 -8.38
N VAL A 129 -5.78 -6.93 -8.55
CA VAL A 129 -5.52 -8.32 -8.15
C VAL A 129 -4.30 -8.87 -8.88
N LYS A 130 -4.21 -8.66 -10.20
CA LYS A 130 -3.07 -9.09 -11.01
C LYS A 130 -1.78 -8.44 -10.55
N LEU A 131 -1.79 -7.14 -10.28
CA LEU A 131 -0.65 -6.41 -9.73
C LEU A 131 -0.20 -7.01 -8.39
N PHE A 132 -1.11 -7.20 -7.43
CA PHE A 132 -0.75 -7.71 -6.10
C PHE A 132 -0.23 -9.15 -6.12
N LYS A 133 -0.76 -10.00 -7.00
CA LYS A 133 -0.23 -11.36 -7.22
C LYS A 133 1.17 -11.33 -7.82
N ALA A 134 1.41 -10.48 -8.82
CA ALA A 134 2.74 -10.33 -9.40
C ALA A 134 3.77 -9.88 -8.34
N LEU A 135 3.40 -8.92 -7.50
CA LEU A 135 4.24 -8.44 -6.39
C LEU A 135 4.50 -9.55 -5.35
N SER A 136 3.49 -10.31 -4.93
CA SER A 136 3.69 -11.42 -3.99
C SER A 136 4.55 -12.55 -4.57
N ASN A 137 4.51 -12.76 -5.88
CA ASN A 137 5.21 -13.86 -6.54
C ASN A 137 6.62 -13.51 -7.05
N ASN A 138 7.11 -12.28 -6.80
CA ASN A 138 8.35 -11.78 -7.39
C ASN A 138 8.34 -11.80 -8.92
N GLU A 139 7.17 -11.56 -9.52
CA GLU A 139 7.04 -11.42 -10.97
C GLU A 139 7.38 -9.98 -11.35
N LYS A 140 8.27 -9.81 -12.34
CA LYS A 140 8.62 -8.49 -12.85
C LYS A 140 7.38 -7.84 -13.45
N LEU A 141 7.09 -6.60 -13.04
CA LEU A 141 5.95 -5.86 -13.57
C LEU A 141 6.16 -5.49 -15.04
N ASP A 142 5.19 -5.86 -15.88
CA ASP A 142 5.18 -5.45 -17.28
C ASP A 142 4.83 -3.95 -17.43
N MET A 143 5.67 -3.23 -18.16
CA MET A 143 5.54 -1.77 -18.30
C MET A 143 4.27 -1.35 -19.06
N ALA A 144 3.86 -2.11 -20.08
CA ALA A 144 2.73 -1.76 -20.93
C ALA A 144 1.40 -2.06 -20.22
N GLU A 145 1.34 -3.21 -19.54
CA GLU A 145 0.23 -3.68 -18.72
C GLU A 145 -0.03 -2.71 -17.58
N PHE A 146 0.98 -2.44 -16.74
CA PHE A 146 0.81 -1.62 -15.53
C PHE A 146 1.06 -0.14 -15.77
N LYS A 147 1.21 0.31 -17.02
CA LYS A 147 1.43 1.73 -17.35
C LYS A 147 2.53 2.32 -16.45
N ILE A 148 3.69 1.67 -16.43
CA ILE A 148 4.84 2.16 -15.66
C ILE A 148 5.31 3.49 -16.27
N VAL A 149 5.68 4.44 -15.42
CA VAL A 149 6.33 5.68 -15.85
C VAL A 149 7.78 5.33 -16.20
N PRO A 150 8.21 5.51 -17.47
CA PRO A 150 9.61 5.34 -17.81
C PRO A 150 10.40 6.44 -17.11
N MET A 151 11.43 6.05 -16.36
CA MET A 151 12.42 6.98 -15.82
C MET A 151 13.57 7.04 -16.82
N SER A 152 13.81 8.22 -17.39
CA SER A 152 15.00 8.45 -18.23
C SER A 152 16.20 8.79 -17.35
N GLU A 153 17.39 8.42 -17.80
CA GLU A 153 18.63 8.95 -17.22
C GLU A 153 18.71 10.46 -17.48
N MET A 154 19.36 11.20 -16.58
CA MET A 154 19.35 12.68 -16.60
C MET A 154 19.97 13.29 -17.86
N ASP A 155 20.75 12.53 -18.62
CA ASP A 155 21.50 12.99 -19.80
C ASP A 155 20.60 13.47 -20.98
N THR A 156 19.29 13.21 -20.91
CA THR A 156 18.31 13.67 -21.91
C THR A 156 17.75 15.08 -21.63
N TYR A 157 18.10 15.72 -20.52
CA TYR A 157 17.67 17.09 -20.19
C TYR A 157 18.74 18.14 -20.56
N LYS A 158 19.42 17.97 -21.69
CA LYS A 158 20.20 19.07 -22.27
C LYS A 158 19.20 20.16 -22.66
N ASN A 159 19.19 21.23 -21.87
CA ASN A 159 18.41 22.42 -22.13
C ASN A 159 18.92 23.01 -23.45
N ASP A 160 18.05 23.03 -24.47
CA ASP A 160 18.13 24.04 -25.53
C ASP A 160 17.71 25.41 -24.96
#